data_AF-A0AAV7BM43-F1
#
_entry.id   AF-A0AAV7BM43-F1
#
_cell.length_a   1.000
_cell.length_b   1.000
_cell.length_c   1.000
_cell.angle_alpha   90.00
_cell.angle_beta   90.00
_cell.angle_gamma   90.00
#
_symmetry.space_group_name_H-M   'P 1'
#
loop_
_entity.id
_entity.type
_entity.pdbx_description
1 polymer ?
#
loop_
_entity_poly.entity_id
_entity_poly.type
_entity_poly.pdbx_seq_one_letter_code
_entity_poly.pdbx_strand_id
1 'polypeptide(L)'
;MQCHTGTWIVMSLVWSHKCTAHYMPGHVMSHRCTTRYIPDHVRSHRCMARYIYGHVMSHRCTSRYVPGHVMSHRCTAHYIPGHVMSHRCTARYIPCHVMSHRCTACYIPGDVMSHRCTARYIPGDVMLHRCTARYIPCDVMSNRCTAPYMPGHLISHRSTTCYM
;
A
#
# COMPACT_ATOMS: atom_id res chain seq x y z
N MET A 1 27.41 0.24 -0.72
CA MET A 1 26.33 -0.02 -1.70
C MET A 1 26.88 -0.97 -2.73
N GLN A 2 26.22 -2.11 -2.97
CA GLN A 2 26.66 -3.14 -3.92
C GLN A 2 25.65 -3.20 -5.06
N CYS A 3 26.08 -2.76 -6.24
CA CYS A 3 25.29 -2.80 -7.45
C CYS A 3 26.01 -3.70 -8.45
N HIS A 4 25.30 -4.67 -9.02
CA HIS A 4 25.89 -5.68 -9.88
C HIS A 4 25.36 -5.55 -11.30
N THR A 5 26.25 -5.77 -12.28
CA THR A 5 26.01 -5.80 -13.75
C THR A 5 25.43 -4.49 -14.31
N GLY A 6 26.19 -3.82 -15.17
CA GLY A 6 25.75 -2.62 -15.89
C GLY A 6 25.47 -1.42 -14.98
N THR A 7 26.35 -1.15 -14.03
CA THR A 7 26.25 0.02 -13.14
C THR A 7 26.75 1.30 -13.81
N TRP A 8 25.88 2.29 -13.97
CA TRP A 8 26.29 3.65 -14.35
C TRP A 8 25.89 4.62 -13.24
N ILE A 9 26.85 5.43 -12.79
CA ILE A 9 26.63 6.49 -11.80
C ILE A 9 26.85 7.81 -12.51
N VAL A 10 25.79 8.60 -12.71
CA VAL A 10 25.85 9.91 -13.35
C VAL A 10 25.06 10.88 -12.49
N MET A 11 25.65 11.98 -12.01
CA MET A 11 24.92 13.04 -11.31
C MET A 11 23.94 12.52 -10.22
N SER A 12 24.40 11.63 -9.33
CA SER A 12 23.58 11.02 -8.25
C SER A 12 22.47 10.05 -8.69
N LEU A 13 22.36 9.74 -9.98
CA LEU A 13 21.53 8.67 -10.52
C LEU A 13 22.31 7.37 -10.57
N VAL A 14 21.73 6.30 -10.01
CA VAL A 14 22.28 4.95 -10.12
C VAL A 14 21.40 4.12 -11.04
N TRP A 15 21.97 3.65 -12.15
CA TRP A 15 21.36 2.63 -12.99
C TRP A 15 22.04 1.28 -12.77
N SER A 16 21.28 0.24 -12.46
CA SER A 16 21.82 -1.12 -12.38
C SER A 16 20.73 -2.18 -12.43
N HIS A 17 21.07 -3.38 -12.93
CA HIS A 17 20.13 -4.49 -12.92
C HIS A 17 19.77 -4.94 -11.48
N LYS A 18 20.73 -4.99 -10.56
CA LYS A 18 20.51 -5.34 -9.14
C LYS A 18 21.24 -4.38 -8.22
N CYS A 19 20.50 -3.70 -7.35
CA CYS A 19 21.04 -2.80 -6.33
C CYS A 19 20.73 -3.32 -4.93
N THR A 20 21.77 -3.52 -4.13
CA THR A 20 21.67 -3.84 -2.70
C THR A 20 22.38 -2.77 -1.88
N ALA A 21 21.65 -2.15 -0.96
CA ALA A 21 22.22 -1.07 -0.14
C ALA A 21 21.63 -1.08 1.26
N HIS A 22 22.35 -0.52 2.22
CA HIS A 22 21.75 -0.22 3.51
C HIS A 22 20.92 1.08 3.43
N TYR A 23 21.44 2.06 2.69
CA TYR A 23 20.85 3.36 2.43
C TYR A 23 20.98 3.67 0.94
N MET A 24 19.90 4.08 0.29
CA MET A 24 19.94 4.49 -1.13
C MET A 24 20.25 5.98 -1.25
N PRO A 25 21.33 6.37 -1.94
CA PRO A 25 21.58 7.76 -2.27
C PRO A 25 20.72 8.18 -3.48
N GLY A 26 20.07 9.33 -3.37
CA GLY A 26 19.39 10.02 -4.48
C GLY A 26 18.40 9.16 -5.26
N HIS A 27 18.46 9.30 -6.60
CA HIS A 27 17.56 8.64 -7.53
C HIS A 27 18.12 7.29 -8.00
N VAL A 28 17.38 6.21 -7.77
CA VAL A 28 17.82 4.85 -8.16
C VAL A 28 16.88 4.24 -9.19
N MET A 29 17.45 3.80 -10.29
CA MET A 29 16.78 3.10 -11.38
C MET A 29 17.31 1.67 -11.45
N SER A 30 16.49 0.68 -11.12
CA SER A 30 16.96 -0.72 -11.18
C SER A 30 15.90 -1.73 -11.54
N HIS A 31 16.30 -2.89 -12.06
CA HIS A 31 15.35 -3.98 -12.21
C HIS A 31 14.98 -4.56 -10.84
N ARG A 32 15.96 -4.75 -9.95
CA ARG A 32 15.74 -5.17 -8.55
C ARG A 32 16.48 -4.25 -7.58
N CYS A 33 15.73 -3.62 -6.68
CA CYS A 33 16.24 -2.82 -5.57
C CYS A 33 15.93 -3.53 -4.25
N THR A 34 16.95 -3.73 -3.41
CA THR A 34 16.79 -4.19 -2.03
C THR A 34 17.56 -3.27 -1.10
N THR A 35 16.86 -2.60 -0.18
CA THR A 35 17.48 -1.67 0.76
C THR A 35 16.87 -1.71 2.15
N ARG A 36 17.56 -1.18 3.15
CA ARG A 36 16.93 -0.93 4.46
C ARG A 36 16.12 0.37 4.41
N TYR A 37 16.68 1.42 3.82
CA TYR A 37 16.07 2.75 3.79
C TYR A 37 15.98 3.31 2.36
N ILE A 38 14.82 3.86 2.02
CA ILE A 38 14.58 4.70 0.84
C ILE A 38 14.23 6.11 1.34
N PRO A 39 15.20 7.03 1.40
CA PRO A 39 14.95 8.41 1.79
C PRO A 39 14.27 9.21 0.66
N ASP A 40 14.51 8.81 -0.59
CA ASP A 40 14.24 9.63 -1.77
C ASP A 40 13.57 8.80 -2.88
N HIS A 41 13.89 9.04 -4.15
CA HIS A 41 13.23 8.43 -5.30
C HIS A 41 13.84 7.09 -5.74
N VAL A 42 13.01 6.04 -5.80
CA VAL A 42 13.38 4.75 -6.39
C VAL A 42 12.39 4.35 -7.45
N ARG A 43 12.88 4.04 -8.65
CA ARG A 43 12.10 3.40 -9.70
C ARG A 43 12.66 2.02 -9.99
N SER A 44 11.82 1.00 -9.83
CA SER A 44 12.27 -0.36 -10.11
C SER A 44 11.18 -1.29 -10.56
N HIS A 45 11.55 -2.39 -11.23
CA HIS A 45 10.56 -3.45 -11.46
C HIS A 45 10.19 -4.13 -10.13
N ARG A 46 11.17 -4.38 -9.25
CA ARG A 46 10.97 -4.97 -7.93
C ARG A 46 11.73 -4.19 -6.86
N CYS A 47 11.00 -3.62 -5.91
CA CYS A 47 11.53 -2.89 -4.77
C CYS A 47 11.26 -3.66 -3.47
N MET A 48 12.30 -3.90 -2.67
CA MET A 48 12.18 -4.40 -1.31
C MET A 48 12.87 -3.43 -0.36
N ALA A 49 12.13 -2.82 0.57
CA ALA A 49 12.66 -1.85 1.50
C ALA A 49 12.16 -2.11 2.92
N ARG A 50 12.97 -1.91 3.96
CA ARG A 50 12.41 -1.96 5.32
C ARG A 50 11.57 -0.71 5.60
N TYR A 51 12.08 0.46 5.23
CA TYR A 51 11.44 1.76 5.40
C TYR A 51 11.46 2.54 4.09
N ILE A 52 10.30 3.11 3.73
CA ILE A 52 10.13 3.98 2.55
C ILE A 52 9.67 5.35 3.06
N TYR A 53 10.57 6.32 3.09
CA TYR A 53 10.26 7.72 3.43
C TYR A 53 10.05 8.58 2.19
N GLY A 54 10.77 8.27 1.10
CA GLY A 54 10.62 8.97 -0.17
C GLY A 54 9.56 8.39 -1.09
N HIS A 55 9.81 8.47 -2.39
CA HIS A 55 8.87 8.07 -3.44
C HIS A 55 9.34 6.80 -4.15
N VAL A 56 8.47 5.78 -4.20
CA VAL A 56 8.76 4.53 -4.91
C VAL A 56 7.78 4.33 -6.05
N MET A 57 8.32 4.21 -7.26
CA MET A 57 7.58 3.75 -8.43
C MET A 57 8.03 2.33 -8.76
N SER A 58 7.14 1.35 -8.64
CA SER A 58 7.53 -0.03 -8.99
C SER A 58 6.42 -0.92 -9.49
N HIS A 59 6.76 -1.97 -10.22
CA HIS A 59 5.77 -3.00 -10.54
C HIS A 59 5.41 -3.82 -9.28
N ARG A 60 6.40 -4.17 -8.45
CA ARG A 60 6.20 -4.82 -7.15
C ARG A 60 6.99 -4.10 -6.06
N CYS A 61 6.27 -3.62 -5.04
CA CYS A 61 6.84 -3.04 -3.83
C CYS A 61 6.55 -3.93 -2.62
N THR A 62 7.60 -4.27 -1.87
CA THR A 62 7.47 -4.95 -0.59
C THR A 62 8.17 -4.14 0.49
N SER A 63 7.46 -3.79 1.57
CA SER A 63 8.08 -3.07 2.67
C SER A 63 7.56 -3.44 4.04
N ARG A 64 8.25 -3.00 5.09
CA ARG A 64 7.72 -3.08 6.45
C ARG A 64 6.92 -1.83 6.79
N TYR A 65 7.50 -0.65 6.52
CA TYR A 65 6.88 0.65 6.80
C TYR A 65 6.90 1.55 5.57
N VAL A 66 5.77 2.20 5.29
CA VAL A 66 5.60 3.17 4.19
C VAL A 66 5.09 4.51 4.71
N PRO A 67 5.93 5.32 5.38
CA PRO A 67 5.61 6.72 5.66
C PRO A 67 5.63 7.64 4.43
N GLY A 68 6.35 7.26 3.37
CA GLY A 68 6.40 8.01 2.11
C GLY A 68 5.29 7.65 1.12
N HIS A 69 5.57 7.86 -0.16
CA HIS A 69 4.62 7.61 -1.25
C HIS A 69 5.02 6.39 -2.08
N VAL A 70 4.07 5.49 -2.33
CA VAL A 70 4.29 4.34 -3.20
C VAL A 70 3.26 4.30 -4.32
N MET A 71 3.76 4.31 -5.56
CA MET A 71 2.97 3.99 -6.75
C MET A 71 3.40 2.62 -7.27
N SER A 72 2.49 1.64 -7.24
CA SER A 72 2.86 0.31 -7.72
C SER A 72 1.71 -0.52 -8.27
N HIS A 73 2.02 -1.50 -9.12
CA HIS A 73 0.99 -2.47 -9.52
C HIS A 73 0.65 -3.40 -8.34
N ARG A 74 1.65 -3.83 -7.56
CA ARG A 74 1.46 -4.60 -6.31
C ARG A 74 2.24 -3.96 -5.17
N CYS A 75 1.54 -3.58 -4.10
CA CYS A 75 2.12 -3.14 -2.84
C CYS A 75 1.83 -4.17 -1.73
N THR A 76 2.88 -4.56 -1.00
CA THR A 76 2.78 -5.36 0.22
C THR A 76 3.52 -4.60 1.33
N ALA A 77 2.83 -4.29 2.42
CA ALA A 77 3.43 -3.58 3.55
C ALA A 77 2.95 -4.17 4.89
N HIS A 78 3.70 -3.97 5.98
CA HIS A 78 3.12 -4.21 7.31
C HIS A 78 2.31 -2.99 7.78
N TYR A 79 2.86 -1.79 7.62
CA TYR A 79 2.29 -0.54 8.12
C TYR A 79 2.35 0.55 7.03
N ILE A 80 1.21 1.19 6.74
CA ILE A 80 1.08 2.24 5.72
C ILE A 80 0.54 3.55 6.32
N PRO A 81 1.42 4.38 6.94
CA PRO A 81 1.07 5.72 7.40
C PRO A 81 1.19 6.80 6.32
N GLY A 82 1.84 6.51 5.20
CA GLY A 82 1.90 7.39 4.05
C GLY A 82 0.82 7.06 3.03
N HIS A 83 1.03 7.52 1.79
CA HIS A 83 0.08 7.34 0.70
C HIS A 83 0.49 6.19 -0.22
N VAL A 84 -0.47 5.34 -0.55
CA VAL A 84 -0.26 4.25 -1.52
C VAL A 84 -1.30 4.31 -2.63
N MET A 85 -0.81 4.41 -3.86
CA MET A 85 -1.60 4.21 -5.07
C MET A 85 -1.19 2.88 -5.68
N SER A 86 -2.12 1.93 -5.73
CA SER A 86 -1.80 0.64 -6.33
C SER A 86 -2.95 -0.11 -6.96
N HIS A 87 -2.67 -0.98 -7.92
CA HIS A 87 -3.72 -1.87 -8.42
C HIS A 87 -4.10 -2.92 -7.35
N ARG A 88 -3.11 -3.46 -6.62
CA ARG A 88 -3.33 -4.36 -5.48
C ARG A 88 -2.51 -3.91 -4.28
N CYS A 89 -3.19 -3.55 -3.19
CA CYS A 89 -2.59 -3.24 -1.90
C CYS A 89 -2.88 -4.35 -0.89
N THR A 90 -1.85 -4.78 -0.17
CA THR A 90 -1.96 -5.73 0.93
C THR A 90 -1.18 -5.18 2.12
N ALA A 91 -1.87 -5.00 3.26
CA ALA A 91 -1.27 -4.43 4.46
C ALA A 91 -1.73 -5.16 5.71
N ARG A 92 -1.02 -4.99 6.84
CA ARG A 92 -1.60 -5.35 8.14
C ARG A 92 -2.40 -4.17 8.70
N TYR A 93 -1.82 -2.98 8.66
CA TYR A 93 -2.41 -1.75 9.19
C TYR A 93 -2.35 -0.63 8.16
N ILE A 94 -3.49 0.04 7.94
CA ILE A 94 -3.64 1.17 7.02
C ILE A 94 -4.25 2.36 7.78
N PRO A 95 -3.44 3.11 8.55
CA PRO A 95 -3.91 4.28 9.26
C PRO A 95 -4.21 5.52 8.41
N CYS A 96 -3.82 5.53 7.13
CA CYS A 96 -3.93 6.69 6.26
C CYS A 96 -4.49 6.33 4.88
N HIS A 97 -4.47 7.29 3.95
CA HIS A 97 -5.10 7.18 2.65
C HIS A 97 -4.48 6.11 1.74
N VAL A 98 -5.32 5.17 1.29
CA VAL A 98 -4.96 4.21 0.24
C VAL A 98 -5.97 4.25 -0.90
N MET A 99 -5.44 4.43 -2.11
CA MET A 99 -6.21 4.31 -3.35
C MET A 99 -5.82 3.01 -4.05
N SER A 100 -6.78 2.11 -4.21
CA SER A 100 -6.50 0.87 -4.92
C SER A 100 -7.67 0.24 -5.65
N HIS A 101 -7.40 -0.57 -6.67
CA HIS A 101 -8.46 -1.41 -7.24
C HIS A 101 -8.84 -2.55 -6.28
N ARG A 102 -7.84 -3.14 -5.61
CA ARG A 102 -8.07 -4.17 -4.58
C ARG A 102 -7.24 -3.88 -3.34
N CYS A 103 -7.92 -3.74 -2.21
CA CYS A 103 -7.31 -3.59 -0.89
C CYS A 103 -7.57 -4.84 -0.03
N THR A 104 -6.53 -5.35 0.60
CA THR A 104 -6.65 -6.36 1.65
C THR A 104 -5.89 -5.91 2.88
N ALA A 105 -6.56 -5.81 4.03
CA ALA A 105 -5.92 -5.43 5.28
C ALA A 105 -6.45 -6.19 6.50
N CYS A 106 -5.73 -6.14 7.62
CA CYS A 106 -6.31 -6.57 8.89
C CYS A 106 -7.09 -5.42 9.54
N TYR A 107 -6.50 -4.23 9.58
CA TYR A 107 -7.02 -3.06 10.30
C TYR A 107 -6.94 -1.79 9.44
N ILE A 108 -8.06 -1.10 9.25
CA ILE A 108 -8.18 0.09 8.39
C ILE A 108 -8.87 1.24 9.16
N PRO A 109 -8.14 2.01 9.98
CA PRO A 109 -8.71 3.15 10.69
C PRO A 109 -8.64 4.44 9.89
N GLY A 110 -7.86 4.49 8.80
CA GLY A 110 -7.84 5.65 7.89
C GLY A 110 -8.72 5.43 6.66
N ASP A 111 -8.73 6.44 5.79
CA ASP A 111 -9.60 6.41 4.62
C ASP A 111 -9.09 5.47 3.53
N VAL A 112 -9.98 4.62 3.02
CA VAL A 112 -9.67 3.75 1.88
C VAL A 112 -10.69 3.95 0.77
N MET A 113 -10.17 4.35 -0.39
CA MET A 113 -10.90 4.36 -1.65
C MET A 113 -10.51 3.13 -2.45
N SER A 114 -11.44 2.18 -2.60
CA SER A 114 -11.16 1.00 -3.43
C SER A 114 -12.37 0.38 -4.10
N HIS A 115 -12.13 -0.23 -5.27
CA HIS A 115 -13.19 -0.98 -5.94
C HIS A 115 -13.55 -2.27 -5.18
N ARG A 116 -12.57 -2.90 -4.52
CA ARG A 116 -12.82 -4.07 -3.66
C ARG A 116 -11.93 -4.01 -2.42
N CYS A 117 -12.56 -3.97 -1.26
CA CYS A 117 -11.88 -4.06 0.02
C CYS A 117 -12.23 -5.36 0.74
N THR A 118 -11.22 -5.95 1.37
CA THR A 118 -11.30 -7.13 2.23
C THR A 118 -10.56 -6.80 3.53
N ALA A 119 -11.28 -6.70 4.64
CA ALA A 119 -10.67 -6.35 5.93
C ALA A 119 -11.14 -7.24 7.07
N ARG A 120 -10.43 -7.24 8.20
CA ARG A 120 -10.98 -7.81 9.44
C ARG A 120 -11.77 -6.75 10.21
N TYR A 121 -11.20 -5.55 10.35
CA TYR A 121 -11.73 -4.47 11.17
C TYR A 121 -11.57 -3.13 10.44
N ILE A 122 -12.67 -2.38 10.28
CA ILE A 122 -12.72 -1.08 9.57
C ILE A 122 -13.41 -0.03 10.44
N PRO A 123 -12.67 0.70 11.29
CA PRO A 123 -13.20 1.78 12.12
C PRO A 123 -12.98 3.17 11.49
N GLY A 124 -12.44 3.24 10.28
CA GLY A 124 -12.33 4.48 9.53
C GLY A 124 -13.41 4.57 8.47
N ASP A 125 -13.60 5.77 7.92
CA ASP A 125 -14.51 5.99 6.81
C ASP A 125 -13.97 5.31 5.55
N VAL A 126 -14.84 4.59 4.85
CA VAL A 126 -14.43 3.89 3.62
C VAL A 126 -15.45 4.08 2.50
N MET A 127 -14.92 4.40 1.32
CA MET A 127 -15.70 4.58 0.10
C MET A 127 -15.36 3.48 -0.90
N LEU A 128 -16.31 2.58 -1.13
CA LEU A 128 -16.00 1.27 -1.69
C LEU A 128 -17.07 0.75 -2.64
N HIS A 129 -16.72 0.20 -3.81
CA HIS A 129 -17.73 -0.50 -4.61
C HIS A 129 -18.15 -1.85 -4.02
N ARG A 130 -17.22 -2.59 -3.42
CA ARG A 130 -17.50 -3.85 -2.71
C ARG A 130 -16.66 -3.95 -1.44
N CYS A 131 -17.31 -4.23 -0.32
CA CYS A 131 -16.69 -4.39 0.99
C CYS A 131 -16.99 -5.78 1.53
N THR A 132 -15.96 -6.47 2.01
CA THR A 132 -16.13 -7.61 2.91
C THR A 132 -15.30 -7.37 4.17
N ALA A 133 -15.95 -7.30 5.32
CA ALA A 133 -15.28 -7.16 6.60
C ALA A 133 -15.90 -8.07 7.67
N ARG A 134 -15.19 -8.31 8.78
CA ARG A 134 -15.80 -8.98 9.94
C ARG A 134 -16.49 -8.01 10.88
N TYR A 135 -15.90 -6.82 11.04
CA TYR A 135 -16.35 -5.85 12.02
C TYR A 135 -16.20 -4.44 11.45
N ILE A 136 -17.28 -3.66 11.48
CA ILE A 136 -17.33 -2.29 10.98
C ILE A 136 -18.13 -1.43 11.97
N PRO A 137 -17.51 -0.70 12.90
CA PRO A 137 -18.22 0.15 13.86
C PRO A 137 -18.49 1.56 13.33
N CYS A 138 -18.27 1.81 12.04
CA CYS A 138 -18.24 3.13 11.44
C CYS A 138 -19.05 3.19 10.17
N ASP A 139 -19.14 4.39 9.62
CA ASP A 139 -19.96 4.65 8.46
C ASP A 139 -19.28 4.15 7.18
N VAL A 140 -20.04 3.44 6.36
CA VAL A 140 -19.53 2.88 5.10
C VAL A 140 -20.43 3.29 3.97
N MET A 141 -19.84 3.93 2.98
CA MET A 141 -20.49 4.19 1.71
C MET A 141 -20.07 3.14 0.69
N SER A 142 -21.01 2.28 0.30
CA SER A 142 -20.70 1.23 -0.66
C SER A 142 -21.84 0.71 -1.50
N ASN A 143 -21.56 0.31 -2.75
CA ASN A 143 -22.56 -0.38 -3.56
C ASN A 143 -22.90 -1.79 -3.02
N ARG A 144 -21.96 -2.47 -2.36
CA ARG A 144 -22.21 -3.79 -1.76
C ARG A 144 -21.34 -4.03 -0.53
N CYS A 145 -21.99 -4.26 0.61
CA CYS A 145 -21.33 -4.62 1.85
C CYS A 145 -21.73 -6.01 2.36
N THR A 146 -20.76 -6.71 2.94
CA THR A 146 -20.94 -7.96 3.66
C THR A 146 -20.14 -7.88 4.97
N ALA A 147 -20.84 -7.79 6.10
CA ALA A 147 -20.21 -7.73 7.42
C ALA A 147 -21.13 -8.34 8.49
N PRO A 148 -20.68 -9.36 9.23
CA PRO A 148 -21.51 -10.00 10.24
C PRO A 148 -21.79 -9.09 11.44
N TYR A 149 -20.88 -8.18 11.80
CA TYR A 149 -21.07 -7.25 12.90
C TYR A 149 -20.85 -5.80 12.45
N MET A 150 -21.90 -4.98 12.52
CA MET A 150 -21.88 -3.60 12.01
C MET A 150 -22.80 -2.68 12.82
N PRO A 151 -22.33 -2.11 13.94
CA PRO A 151 -23.13 -1.19 14.75
C PRO A 151 -23.14 0.26 14.20
N GLY A 152 -22.31 0.57 13.20
CA GLY A 152 -22.28 1.88 12.53
C GLY A 152 -23.33 2.04 11.43
N HIS A 153 -23.40 3.22 10.81
CA HIS A 153 -24.42 3.52 9.79
C HIS A 153 -23.95 3.10 8.39
N LEU A 154 -24.74 2.25 7.72
CA LEU A 154 -24.42 1.77 6.37
C LEU A 154 -25.20 2.56 5.32
N ILE A 155 -24.50 3.27 4.44
CA ILE A 155 -25.09 3.82 3.22
C ILE A 155 -24.72 2.86 2.08
N SER A 156 -25.61 1.89 1.81
CA SER A 156 -25.38 0.91 0.75
C SER A 156 -26.57 0.68 -0.17
N HIS A 157 -26.25 0.52 -1.46
CA HIS A 157 -27.23 0.18 -2.49
C HIS A 157 -27.69 -1.28 -2.41
N ARG A 158 -26.87 -2.20 -1.86
CA ARG A 158 -27.21 -3.60 -1.57
C ARG A 158 -26.39 -4.13 -0.38
N SER A 159 -27.03 -4.35 0.76
CA SER A 159 -26.42 -5.04 1.90
C SER A 159 -26.80 -6.52 1.90
N THR A 160 -25.84 -7.39 2.20
CA THR A 160 -26.10 -8.81 2.42
C THR A 160 -25.53 -9.18 3.79
N THR A 161 -26.43 -9.58 4.70
CA THR A 161 -26.20 -9.97 6.10
C THR A 161 -25.49 -8.91 6.95
N CYS A 162 -26.27 -8.20 7.75
CA CYS A 162 -25.84 -7.41 8.90
C CYS A 162 -26.58 -8.00 10.11
N TYR A 163 -25.90 -8.60 11.07
CA TYR A 163 -26.48 -8.69 12.41
C TYR A 163 -26.19 -7.34 13.07
N MET A 164 -27.26 -6.58 13.32
CA MET A 164 -27.19 -5.34 14.10
C MET A 164 -27.01 -5.70 15.57
#